data_AF-A0A965XZG8-F1
#
_entry.id   AF-A0A965XZG8-F1
#
_cell.length_a   1.000
_cell.length_b   1.000
_cell.length_c   1.000
_cell.angle_alpha   90.00
_cell.angle_beta   90.00
_cell.angle_gamma   90.00
#
_symmetry.space_group_name_H-M   'P 1'
#
loop_
_entity.id
_entity.type
_entity.pdbx_description
1 polymer ?
#
loop_
_entity_poly.entity_id
_entity_poly.type
_entity_poly.pdbx_seq_one_letter_code
_entity_poly.pdbx_strand_id
1 'polypeptide(L)'
;MRGKWLARIRRPELLLVDAADEAGIAYGCDQDWYEDAWQRRAGCGPCTAASIMFYLGRSYPELARLYSRGSGTQSDFSHLMHEVWQFVTPGRMGVNEAHMLSRGAEKYAGLKGLTLVGHEQKVPGLYQSRAPLPQLTQFIRQGLEQDCPVAFLNLSNGSLDNLESWHWLT
;
A
#
# COMPACT_ATOMS: atom_id res chain seq x y z
N MET A 1 -7.74 -14.79 -31.30
CA MET A 1 -6.75 -13.77 -30.90
C MET A 1 -7.25 -13.10 -29.63
N ARG A 2 -6.67 -13.40 -28.45
CA ARG A 2 -7.00 -12.70 -27.20
C ARG A 2 -5.76 -11.96 -26.73
N GLY A 3 -5.64 -10.70 -27.12
CA GLY A 3 -4.72 -9.79 -26.45
C GLY A 3 -5.18 -9.67 -25.00
N LYS A 4 -4.52 -10.36 -24.08
CA LYS A 4 -4.74 -10.19 -22.64
C LYS A 4 -4.23 -8.79 -22.29
N TRP A 5 -5.14 -7.83 -22.19
CA TRP A 5 -4.84 -6.56 -21.54
C TRP A 5 -4.52 -6.85 -20.07
N LEU A 6 -3.23 -6.86 -19.74
CA LEU A 6 -2.73 -6.82 -18.36
C LEU A 6 -3.12 -5.47 -17.79
N ALA A 7 -3.98 -5.48 -16.75
CA ALA A 7 -4.24 -4.27 -15.98
C ALA A 7 -2.95 -3.88 -15.25
N ARG A 8 -2.61 -2.59 -15.28
CA ARG A 8 -1.42 -2.02 -14.63
C ARG A 8 -1.67 -0.57 -14.28
N ILE A 9 -1.01 -0.08 -13.24
CA ILE A 9 -0.86 1.36 -13.01
C ILE A 9 -0.10 2.00 -14.18
N ARG A 10 -0.41 3.26 -14.49
CA ARG A 10 0.02 3.97 -15.70
C ARG A 10 1.47 4.40 -15.64
N ARG A 11 1.92 4.81 -14.45
CA ARG A 11 3.23 5.41 -14.21
C ARG A 11 3.94 4.79 -13.00
N PRO A 12 4.32 3.49 -13.05
CA PRO A 12 4.96 2.82 -11.91
C PRO A 12 6.24 3.51 -11.41
N GLU A 13 6.91 4.29 -12.26
CA GLU A 13 8.06 5.12 -11.91
C GLU A 13 7.76 6.18 -10.83
N LEU A 14 6.48 6.53 -10.61
CA LEU A 14 6.08 7.42 -9.52
C LEU A 14 6.16 6.75 -8.14
N LEU A 15 6.38 5.44 -8.07
CA LEU A 15 6.73 4.75 -6.82
C LEU A 15 8.22 4.87 -6.48
N LEU A 16 9.07 5.32 -7.39
CA LEU A 16 10.50 5.40 -7.12
C LEU A 16 10.80 6.41 -6.02
N VAL A 17 11.63 5.97 -5.07
CA VAL A 17 12.17 6.74 -3.96
C VAL A 17 13.69 6.74 -4.06
N ASP A 18 14.31 7.91 -3.96
CA ASP A 18 15.76 8.07 -3.87
C ASP A 18 16.21 7.63 -2.47
N ALA A 19 16.66 6.37 -2.38
CA ALA A 19 17.04 5.71 -1.14
C ALA A 19 18.49 6.07 -0.80
N ALA A 20 18.79 6.28 0.49
CA ALA A 20 20.13 6.61 0.95
C ALA A 20 21.08 5.40 1.01
N ASP A 21 20.61 4.20 0.66
CA ASP A 21 21.40 2.98 0.62
C ASP A 21 22.25 2.85 -0.65
N GLU A 22 23.12 1.84 -0.72
CA GLU A 22 24.01 1.61 -1.86
C GLU A 22 23.28 1.36 -3.19
N ALA A 23 21.99 1.00 -3.16
CA ALA A 23 21.17 0.77 -4.36
C ALA A 23 20.65 2.10 -4.96
N GLY A 24 20.54 3.16 -4.16
CA GLY A 24 20.16 4.51 -4.57
C GLY A 24 18.70 4.68 -5.00
N ILE A 25 17.96 3.60 -5.25
CA ILE A 25 16.57 3.64 -5.70
C ILE A 25 15.77 2.49 -5.09
N ALA A 26 14.70 2.83 -4.38
CA ALA A 26 13.69 1.91 -3.88
C ALA A 26 12.34 2.06 -4.60
N TYR A 27 11.52 1.01 -4.58
CA TYR A 27 10.14 1.05 -5.05
C TYR A 27 9.19 1.15 -3.86
N GLY A 28 8.58 2.32 -3.68
CA GLY A 28 7.71 2.59 -2.55
C GLY A 28 8.48 2.65 -1.24
N CYS A 29 7.86 2.11 -0.20
CA CYS A 29 8.32 2.21 1.17
C CYS A 29 9.17 0.99 1.56
N ASP A 30 10.19 1.22 2.37
CA ASP A 30 10.84 0.19 3.17
C ASP A 30 10.57 0.46 4.67
N GLN A 31 10.01 -0.52 5.38
CA GLN A 31 9.69 -0.35 6.80
C GLN A 31 10.95 -0.25 7.68
N ASP A 32 12.12 -0.68 7.21
CA ASP A 32 13.37 -0.53 7.93
C ASP A 32 13.86 0.93 7.99
N TRP A 33 13.26 1.83 7.22
CA TRP A 33 13.51 3.27 7.31
C TRP A 33 12.93 3.93 8.57
N TYR A 34 12.10 3.22 9.34
CA TYR A 34 11.66 3.72 10.65
C TYR A 34 12.80 3.69 11.68
N GLU A 35 12.85 4.71 12.54
CA GLU A 35 13.83 4.77 13.64
C GLU A 35 13.45 3.88 14.84
N ASP A 36 12.15 3.72 15.10
CA ASP A 36 11.66 2.91 16.21
C ASP A 36 11.61 1.41 15.85
N ALA A 37 12.06 0.57 16.78
CA ALA A 37 12.14 -0.87 16.56
C ALA A 37 10.77 -1.55 16.41
N TRP A 38 9.74 -1.02 17.07
CA TRP A 38 8.38 -1.52 16.87
C TRP A 38 7.86 -1.12 15.50
N GLN A 39 8.12 0.11 15.06
CA GLN A 39 7.77 0.57 13.73
C GLN A 39 8.42 -0.25 12.63
N ARG A 40 9.72 -0.57 12.75
CA ARG A 40 10.39 -1.48 11.81
C ARG A 40 9.82 -2.89 11.80
N ARG A 41 9.24 -3.37 12.91
CA ARG A 41 8.69 -4.74 12.98
C ARG A 41 7.24 -4.83 12.51
N ALA A 42 6.44 -3.79 12.74
CA ALA A 42 5.00 -3.79 12.45
C ALA A 42 4.62 -2.82 11.33
N GLY A 43 5.61 -2.28 10.62
CA GLY A 43 5.46 -1.18 9.68
C GLY A 43 4.81 -1.53 8.36
N CYS A 44 4.73 -2.80 7.96
CA CYS A 44 4.25 -3.22 6.65
C CYS A 44 2.91 -2.55 6.26
N GLY A 45 1.91 -2.53 7.15
CA GLY A 45 0.61 -1.89 6.89
C GLY A 45 0.70 -0.38 6.60
N PRO A 46 1.21 0.45 7.54
CA PRO A 46 1.40 1.88 7.28
C PRO A 46 2.36 2.17 6.12
N CYS A 47 3.36 1.31 5.89
CA CYS A 47 4.31 1.41 4.79
C CYS A 47 3.62 1.22 3.42
N THR A 48 2.80 0.17 3.27
CA THR A 48 1.94 -0.05 2.11
C THR A 48 0.97 1.12 1.88
N ALA A 49 0.32 1.60 2.94
CA ALA A 49 -0.56 2.77 2.83
C ALA A 49 0.20 4.02 2.38
N ALA A 50 1.39 4.28 2.92
CA ALA A 50 2.25 5.40 2.52
C ALA A 50 2.65 5.30 1.05
N SER A 51 3.01 4.12 0.54
CA SER A 51 3.30 3.93 -0.89
C SER A 51 2.12 4.27 -1.80
N ILE A 52 0.90 3.90 -1.39
CA ILE A 52 -0.32 4.28 -2.13
C ILE A 52 -0.53 5.79 -2.10
N MET A 53 -0.40 6.44 -0.93
CA MET A 53 -0.57 7.89 -0.81
C MET A 53 0.48 8.65 -1.63
N PHE A 54 1.72 8.17 -1.62
CA PHE A 54 2.81 8.70 -2.42
C PHE A 54 2.49 8.60 -3.91
N TYR A 55 2.05 7.43 -4.37
CA TYR A 55 1.65 7.23 -5.76
C TYR A 55 0.53 8.18 -6.18
N LEU A 56 -0.59 8.17 -5.44
CA LEU A 56 -1.78 8.95 -5.77
C LEU A 56 -1.49 10.46 -5.73
N GLY A 57 -0.74 10.93 -4.73
CA GLY A 57 -0.35 12.34 -4.62
C GLY A 57 0.55 12.82 -5.76
N ARG A 58 1.37 11.94 -6.33
CA ARG A 58 2.21 12.25 -7.50
C ARG A 58 1.45 12.05 -8.83
N SER A 59 0.44 11.19 -8.84
CA SER A 59 -0.31 10.88 -10.04
C SER A 59 -1.35 11.96 -10.38
N TYR A 60 -1.97 12.57 -9.37
CA TYR A 60 -3.14 13.43 -9.54
C TYR A 60 -2.96 14.78 -8.84
N PRO A 61 -3.00 15.92 -9.57
CA PRO A 61 -2.90 17.25 -8.97
C PRO A 61 -3.92 17.51 -7.85
N GLU A 62 -5.13 16.99 -7.99
CA GLU A 62 -6.20 17.07 -6.99
C GLU A 62 -5.93 16.26 -5.73
N LEU A 63 -5.06 15.24 -5.81
CA LEU A 63 -4.64 14.42 -4.67
C LEU A 63 -3.25 14.80 -4.15
N ALA A 64 -2.60 15.85 -4.68
CA ALA A 64 -1.24 16.23 -4.32
C ALA A 64 -1.02 16.45 -2.81
N ARG A 65 -2.08 16.74 -2.04
CA ARG A 65 -1.99 16.86 -0.57
C ARG A 65 -1.76 15.54 0.15
N LEU A 66 -1.98 14.39 -0.49
CA LEU A 66 -1.60 13.07 0.07
C LEU A 66 -0.09 12.94 0.22
N TYR A 67 0.68 13.64 -0.61
CA TYR A 67 2.13 13.74 -0.54
C TYR A 67 2.59 15.15 -0.91
N SER A 68 2.66 16.03 0.08
CA SER A 68 2.93 17.45 -0.13
C SER A 68 4.41 17.85 -0.04
N ARG A 69 5.33 16.88 0.12
CA ARG A 69 6.74 17.15 0.44
C ARG A 69 7.66 16.66 -0.65
N GLY A 70 8.50 17.53 -1.20
CA GLY A 70 9.72 17.13 -1.88
C GLY A 70 9.56 16.28 -3.15
N SER A 71 10.68 15.67 -3.55
CA SER A 71 10.84 14.99 -4.85
C SER A 71 10.83 13.46 -4.77
N GLY A 72 10.54 12.89 -3.60
CA GLY A 72 10.61 11.45 -3.38
C GLY A 72 11.95 10.98 -2.83
N THR A 73 12.60 11.74 -1.96
CA THR A 73 13.77 11.25 -1.22
C THR A 73 13.36 10.33 -0.08
N GLN A 74 14.26 9.47 0.40
CA GLN A 74 14.01 8.65 1.60
C GLN A 74 13.59 9.51 2.79
N SER A 75 14.22 10.67 3.02
CA SER A 75 13.86 11.57 4.11
C SER A 75 12.42 12.08 3.99
N ASP A 76 12.02 12.54 2.79
CA ASP A 76 10.64 12.99 2.53
C ASP A 76 9.64 11.83 2.71
N PHE A 77 10.03 10.63 2.28
CA PHE A 77 9.19 9.45 2.36
C PHE A 77 9.06 8.97 3.82
N SER A 78 10.12 8.94 4.60
CA SER A 78 10.09 8.63 6.04
C SER A 78 9.15 9.57 6.79
N HIS A 79 9.12 10.85 6.43
CA HIS A 79 8.13 11.77 6.99
C HIS A 79 6.69 11.35 6.66
N LEU A 80 6.40 10.97 5.42
CA LEU A 80 5.08 10.44 5.04
C LEU A 80 4.76 9.16 5.82
N MET A 81 5.71 8.25 5.98
CA MET A 81 5.56 7.03 6.78
C MET A 81 5.13 7.36 8.22
N HIS A 82 5.81 8.32 8.86
CA HIS A 82 5.46 8.75 10.22
C HIS A 82 4.09 9.42 10.31
N GLU A 83 3.67 10.20 9.32
CA GLU A 83 2.32 10.77 9.27
C GLU A 83 1.26 9.67 9.13
N VAL A 84 1.43 8.76 8.17
CA VAL A 84 0.48 7.67 7.88
C VAL A 84 0.39 6.68 9.05
N TRP A 85 1.49 6.41 9.74
CA TRP A 85 1.53 5.56 10.94
C TRP A 85 0.51 5.99 12.01
N GLN A 86 0.26 7.30 12.17
CA GLN A 86 -0.70 7.81 13.16
C GLN A 86 -2.16 7.43 12.86
N PHE A 87 -2.45 7.02 11.62
CA PHE A 87 -3.79 6.67 11.16
C PHE A 87 -3.93 5.17 10.85
N VAL A 88 -2.88 4.58 10.29
CA VAL A 88 -2.75 3.14 10.01
C VAL A 88 -1.86 2.53 11.10
N THR A 89 -2.30 2.63 12.35
CA THR A 89 -1.50 2.26 13.51
C THR A 89 -1.57 0.75 13.78
N PRO A 90 -0.45 0.02 13.77
CA PRO A 90 -0.43 -1.41 14.04
C PRO A 90 -0.73 -1.72 15.51
N GLY A 91 -1.56 -2.74 15.76
CA GLY A 91 -1.76 -3.33 17.09
C GLY A 91 -0.75 -4.45 17.36
N ARG A 92 -0.97 -5.25 18.41
CA ARG A 92 -0.09 -6.40 18.75
C ARG A 92 0.06 -7.43 17.62
N MET A 93 -0.92 -7.53 16.73
CA MET A 93 -0.91 -8.41 15.55
C MET A 93 -0.61 -7.65 14.25
N GLY A 94 -0.04 -6.44 14.36
CA GLY A 94 0.12 -5.55 13.23
C GLY A 94 -1.20 -4.93 12.78
N VAL A 95 -1.28 -4.57 11.50
CA VAL A 95 -2.52 -4.22 10.80
C VAL A 95 -3.05 -5.52 10.21
N ASN A 96 -3.89 -6.26 10.92
CA ASN A 96 -4.23 -7.64 10.53
C ASN A 96 -5.56 -7.80 9.80
N GLU A 97 -6.24 -6.69 9.47
CA GLU A 97 -7.49 -6.69 8.74
C GLU A 97 -7.51 -5.55 7.71
N ALA A 98 -8.15 -5.78 6.56
CA ALA A 98 -8.19 -4.80 5.47
C ALA A 98 -8.81 -3.46 5.89
N HIS A 99 -9.87 -3.49 6.70
CA HIS A 99 -10.54 -2.30 7.19
C HIS A 99 -9.69 -1.40 8.09
N MET A 100 -8.63 -1.94 8.71
CA MET A 100 -7.71 -1.13 9.49
C MET A 100 -6.85 -0.24 8.57
N LEU A 101 -6.39 -0.80 7.45
CA LEU A 101 -5.63 -0.05 6.44
C LEU A 101 -6.54 0.95 5.71
N SER A 102 -7.68 0.50 5.18
CA SER A 102 -8.57 1.34 4.38
C SER A 102 -9.10 2.53 5.18
N ARG A 103 -9.62 2.32 6.39
CA ARG A 103 -10.15 3.40 7.23
C ARG A 103 -9.04 4.32 7.74
N GLY A 104 -7.84 3.81 7.98
CA GLY A 104 -6.69 4.64 8.32
C GLY A 104 -6.27 5.55 7.16
N ALA A 105 -6.21 5.00 5.94
CA ALA A 105 -5.97 5.74 4.71
C ALA A 105 -7.03 6.83 4.46
N GLU A 106 -8.32 6.51 4.64
CA GLU A 106 -9.42 7.48 4.54
C GLU A 106 -9.28 8.62 5.55
N LYS A 107 -8.96 8.30 6.82
CA LYS A 107 -8.75 9.33 7.86
C LYS A 107 -7.56 10.22 7.57
N TYR A 108 -6.45 9.64 7.09
CA TYR A 108 -5.27 10.40 6.67
C TYR A 108 -5.63 11.35 5.51
N ALA A 109 -6.34 10.87 4.49
CA ALA A 109 -6.83 11.72 3.40
C ALA A 109 -7.75 12.85 3.93
N GLY A 110 -8.63 12.53 4.86
CA GLY A 110 -9.49 13.50 5.55
C GLY A 110 -8.71 14.61 6.25
N LEU A 111 -7.61 14.26 6.95
CA LEU A 111 -6.69 15.24 7.54
C LEU A 111 -6.12 16.20 6.48
N LYS A 112 -5.81 15.68 5.29
CA LYS A 112 -5.31 16.46 4.15
C LYS A 112 -6.41 17.22 3.40
N GLY A 113 -7.66 17.18 3.88
CA GLY A 113 -8.82 17.83 3.28
C GLY A 113 -9.30 17.16 1.99
N LEU A 114 -9.07 15.84 1.87
CA LEU A 114 -9.44 15.02 0.73
C LEU A 114 -10.43 13.94 1.16
N THR A 115 -11.18 13.39 0.20
CA THR A 115 -12.04 12.22 0.43
C THR A 115 -11.51 11.08 -0.44
N LEU A 116 -11.09 10.00 0.20
CA LEU A 116 -10.84 8.71 -0.44
C LEU A 116 -11.92 7.72 0.01
N VAL A 117 -12.16 6.70 -0.81
CA VAL A 117 -13.05 5.58 -0.48
C VAL A 117 -12.25 4.30 -0.61
N GLY A 118 -12.09 3.60 0.51
CA GLY A 118 -11.49 2.29 0.56
C GLY A 118 -12.46 1.22 0.05
N HIS A 119 -11.98 0.40 -0.88
CA HIS A 119 -12.67 -0.81 -1.30
C HIS A 119 -11.91 -2.02 -0.78
N GLU A 120 -12.64 -3.01 -0.26
CA GLU A 120 -12.07 -4.19 0.39
C GLU A 120 -12.65 -5.46 -0.21
N GLN A 121 -11.79 -6.43 -0.48
CA GLN A 121 -12.19 -7.78 -0.90
C GLN A 121 -11.52 -8.81 0.01
N LYS A 122 -12.28 -9.32 0.99
CA LYS A 122 -11.78 -10.38 1.88
C LYS A 122 -11.71 -11.71 1.14
N VAL A 123 -10.65 -12.48 1.40
CA VAL A 123 -10.51 -13.87 1.00
C VAL A 123 -10.53 -14.72 2.26
N PRO A 124 -11.66 -15.38 2.60
CA PRO A 124 -11.75 -16.21 3.79
C PRO A 124 -10.74 -17.37 3.77
N GLY A 125 -10.22 -17.74 4.94
CA GLY A 125 -9.32 -18.89 5.08
C GLY A 125 -9.98 -20.19 4.59
N LEU A 126 -11.28 -20.34 4.85
CA LEU A 126 -12.08 -21.47 4.42
C LEU A 126 -12.35 -21.43 2.91
N TYR A 127 -11.78 -22.37 2.17
CA TYR A 127 -11.82 -22.41 0.70
C TYR A 127 -13.25 -22.34 0.14
N GLN A 128 -14.19 -23.11 0.68
CA GLN A 128 -15.58 -23.12 0.21
C GLN A 128 -16.34 -21.80 0.42
N SER A 129 -15.82 -20.89 1.24
CA SER A 129 -16.39 -19.57 1.49
C SER A 129 -15.76 -18.47 0.65
N ARG A 130 -14.77 -18.80 -0.20
CA ARG A 130 -14.09 -17.82 -1.05
C ARG A 130 -14.96 -17.46 -2.25
N ALA A 131 -14.94 -16.19 -2.61
CA ALA A 131 -15.47 -15.74 -3.89
C ALA A 131 -14.73 -16.45 -5.05
N PRO A 132 -15.40 -16.66 -6.20
CA PRO A 132 -14.75 -17.22 -7.38
C PRO A 132 -13.53 -16.40 -7.80
N LEU A 133 -12.48 -17.08 -8.28
CA LEU A 133 -11.25 -16.42 -8.75
C LEU A 133 -11.49 -15.26 -9.74
N PRO A 134 -12.43 -15.34 -10.71
CA PRO A 134 -12.73 -14.21 -11.58
C PRO A 134 -13.17 -12.95 -10.83
N GLN A 135 -13.94 -13.08 -9.75
CA GLN A 135 -14.38 -11.95 -8.93
C GLN A 135 -13.20 -11.34 -8.16
N LEU A 136 -12.33 -12.18 -7.59
CA LEU A 136 -11.12 -11.71 -6.89
C LEU A 136 -10.15 -11.00 -7.84
N THR A 137 -9.99 -11.54 -9.06
CA THR A 137 -9.16 -10.91 -10.09
C THR A 137 -9.77 -9.62 -10.59
N GLN A 138 -11.10 -9.54 -10.70
CA GLN A 138 -11.81 -8.33 -11.09
C GLN A 138 -11.56 -7.18 -10.10
N PHE A 139 -11.56 -7.45 -8.80
CA PHE A 139 -11.22 -6.45 -7.77
C PHE A 139 -9.82 -5.84 -8.00
N ILE A 140 -8.80 -6.69 -8.21
CA ILE A 140 -7.43 -6.23 -8.48
C ILE A 140 -7.37 -5.42 -9.77
N ARG A 141 -8.02 -5.91 -10.84
CA ARG A 141 -8.07 -5.22 -12.12
C ARG A 141 -8.70 -3.84 -12.01
N GLN A 142 -9.80 -3.70 -11.27
CA GLN A 142 -10.49 -2.43 -11.08
C GLN A 142 -9.59 -1.37 -10.43
N GLY A 143 -8.81 -1.74 -9.40
CA GLY A 143 -7.84 -0.82 -8.79
C GLY A 143 -6.77 -0.38 -9.78
N LEU A 144 -6.15 -1.34 -10.47
CA LEU A 144 -5.09 -1.05 -11.44
C LEU A 144 -5.59 -0.24 -12.66
N GLU A 145 -6.80 -0.51 -13.17
CA GLU A 145 -7.41 0.23 -14.27
C GLU A 145 -7.78 1.68 -13.87
N GLN A 146 -8.03 1.91 -12.57
CA GLN A 146 -8.20 3.23 -11.98
C GLN A 146 -6.87 3.92 -11.64
N ASP A 147 -5.73 3.34 -12.05
CA ASP A 147 -4.39 3.86 -11.76
C ASP A 147 -4.13 4.01 -10.25
N CYS A 148 -4.58 3.00 -9.48
CA CYS A 148 -4.39 2.91 -8.04
C CYS A 148 -3.67 1.59 -7.69
N PRO A 149 -2.53 1.63 -6.98
CA PRO A 149 -1.89 0.42 -6.46
C PRO A 149 -2.83 -0.32 -5.50
N VAL A 150 -2.77 -1.66 -5.49
CA VAL A 150 -3.69 -2.49 -4.72
C VAL A 150 -2.98 -3.08 -3.51
N ALA A 151 -3.37 -2.65 -2.30
CA ALA A 151 -2.86 -3.26 -1.08
C ALA A 151 -3.34 -4.72 -0.94
N PHE A 152 -2.42 -5.61 -0.58
CA PHE A 152 -2.70 -7.02 -0.32
C PHE A 152 -2.12 -7.44 1.03
N LEU A 153 -3.01 -7.84 1.94
CA LEU A 153 -2.65 -8.47 3.20
C LEU A 153 -2.51 -9.96 3.01
N ASN A 154 -1.28 -10.46 3.06
CA ASN A 154 -1.02 -11.88 3.04
C ASN A 154 -0.88 -12.44 4.46
N LEU A 155 -1.90 -13.14 4.95
CA LEU A 155 -1.83 -13.81 6.26
C LEU A 155 -1.10 -15.16 6.22
N SER A 156 -0.92 -15.75 5.04
CA SER A 156 -0.29 -17.06 4.87
C SER A 156 0.27 -17.21 3.47
N ASN A 157 1.57 -17.49 3.36
CA ASN A 157 2.25 -17.78 2.10
C ASN A 157 1.94 -19.18 1.52
N GLY A 158 1.35 -20.07 2.34
CA GLY A 158 0.97 -21.40 1.88
C GLY A 158 2.21 -22.19 1.48
N SER A 159 2.34 -22.50 0.18
CA SER A 159 3.49 -23.20 -0.39
C SER A 159 4.39 -22.29 -1.25
N LEU A 160 4.23 -20.97 -1.17
CA LEU A 160 5.04 -20.00 -1.90
C LEU A 160 6.20 -19.53 -1.03
N ASP A 161 7.41 -19.98 -1.33
CA ASP A 161 8.60 -19.67 -0.52
C ASP A 161 9.06 -18.21 -0.66
N ASN A 162 8.68 -17.55 -1.77
CA ASN A 162 9.04 -16.16 -2.08
C ASN A 162 7.99 -15.13 -1.62
N LEU A 163 7.04 -15.53 -0.77
CA LEU A 163 6.01 -14.67 -0.24
C LEU A 163 6.04 -14.72 1.29
N GLU A 164 6.06 -13.55 1.93
CA GLU A 164 6.05 -13.48 3.39
C GLU A 164 4.65 -13.69 3.95
N SER A 165 4.52 -14.45 5.04
CA SER A 165 3.28 -14.55 5.81
C SER A 165 3.17 -13.38 6.79
N TRP A 166 1.94 -12.98 7.11
CA TRP A 166 1.64 -11.84 7.99
C TRP A 166 2.25 -10.53 7.51
N HIS A 167 2.16 -10.30 6.19
CA HIS A 167 2.81 -9.17 5.52
C HIS A 167 1.83 -8.40 4.63
N TRP A 168 1.99 -7.08 4.58
CA TRP A 168 1.30 -6.21 3.64
C TRP A 168 2.20 -5.86 2.46
N LEU A 169 1.67 -5.98 1.25
CA LEU A 169 2.37 -5.61 0.03
C LEU A 169 1.45 -4.83 -0.91
N THR A 170 2.03 -4.29 -1.97
CA THR A 170 1.35 -3.55 -3.04
C THR A 170 1.84 -3.97 -4.40
#